data_AF-A0AAN9GXM2-F1
#
_entry.id   AF-A0AAN9GXM2-F1
#
_cell.length_a   1.000
_cell.length_b   1.000
_cell.length_c   1.000
_cell.angle_alpha   90.00
_cell.angle_beta   90.00
_cell.angle_gamma   90.00
#
_symmetry.space_group_name_H-M   'P 1'
#
loop_
_entity.id
_entity.type
_entity.pdbx_description
1 polymer ?
#
loop_
_entity_poly.entity_id
_entity_poly.type
_entity_poly.pdbx_seq_one_letter_code
_entity_poly.pdbx_strand_id
1 'polypeptide(L)'
;MSLAEFLGRPNGDIKSLGDGQYLICPKEKDGYYLQSCKLVIWTPSEDIELEIPFDKHYTDAQVQHLQNFFFVHMLPRLADDFADKKIHLCPTYLQMFNA
;
A
#
# COMPACT_ATOMS: atom_id res chain seq x y z
N MET A 1 -15.27 -12.08 -2.82
CA MET A 1 -15.19 -10.73 -2.23
C MET A 1 -14.59 -9.80 -3.26
N SER A 2 -15.26 -8.69 -3.58
CA SER A 2 -14.76 -7.74 -4.58
C SER A 2 -13.59 -6.90 -4.01
N LEU A 3 -12.72 -6.35 -4.86
CA LEU A 3 -11.67 -5.41 -4.44
C LEU A 3 -12.28 -4.20 -3.71
N ALA A 4 -13.47 -3.76 -4.13
CA ALA A 4 -14.24 -2.72 -3.46
C ALA A 4 -14.68 -3.13 -2.05
N GLU A 5 -15.09 -4.38 -1.82
CA GLU A 5 -15.39 -4.89 -0.47
C GLU A 5 -14.14 -4.99 0.41
N PHE A 6 -12.98 -5.37 -0.16
CA PHE A 6 -11.72 -5.47 0.57
C PHE A 6 -11.19 -4.08 0.99
N LEU A 7 -11.24 -3.11 0.09
CA LEU A 7 -10.83 -1.72 0.35
C LEU A 7 -11.86 -0.93 1.18
N GLY A 8 -13.11 -1.40 1.24
CA GLY A 8 -14.15 -0.85 2.12
C GLY A 8 -14.06 -1.31 3.58
N ARG A 9 -13.19 -2.29 3.89
CA ARG A 9 -12.90 -2.69 5.28
C ARG A 9 -12.19 -1.54 6.00
N PRO A 10 -12.32 -1.41 7.33
CA PRO A 10 -11.63 -0.39 8.10
C PRO A 10 -10.12 -0.72 8.22
N ASN A 11 -9.41 -0.67 7.11
CA ASN A 11 -7.95 -0.70 7.05
C ASN A 11 -7.46 0.72 7.36
N GLY A 12 -7.57 1.10 8.64
CA GLY A 12 -6.94 2.27 9.29
C GLY A 12 -7.02 3.59 8.54
N ASP A 13 -6.25 3.67 7.46
CA ASP A 13 -5.88 4.88 6.76
C ASP A 13 -6.36 4.94 5.30
N ILE A 14 -7.04 3.95 4.72
CA ILE A 14 -7.51 4.01 3.32
C ILE A 14 -9.05 4.13 3.26
N LYS A 15 -9.56 5.11 2.51
CA LYS A 15 -11.00 5.34 2.29
C LYS A 15 -11.32 5.35 0.80
N SER A 16 -12.41 4.70 0.41
CA SER A 16 -12.98 4.83 -0.94
C SER A 16 -13.86 6.09 -1.03
N LEU A 17 -13.79 6.82 -2.14
CA LEU A 17 -14.59 8.02 -2.40
C LEU A 17 -15.87 7.73 -3.22
N GLY A 18 -16.10 6.47 -3.62
CA GLY A 18 -17.33 6.03 -4.31
C GLY A 18 -17.34 6.20 -5.83
N ASP A 19 -16.38 6.93 -6.41
CA ASP A 19 -16.19 7.16 -7.85
C ASP A 19 -15.05 6.31 -8.44
N GLY A 20 -14.61 5.28 -7.72
CA GLY A 20 -13.43 4.48 -8.07
C GLY A 20 -12.13 5.08 -7.56
N GLN A 21 -12.13 6.27 -6.95
CA GLN A 21 -10.97 6.84 -6.30
C GLN A 21 -10.82 6.34 -4.85
N TYR A 22 -9.56 6.25 -4.42
CA TYR A 22 -9.19 5.88 -3.06
C TYR A 22 -8.23 6.92 -2.49
N LEU A 23 -8.46 7.28 -1.23
CA LEU A 23 -7.69 8.29 -0.51
C LEU A 23 -7.06 7.68 0.73
N ILE A 24 -5.79 8.01 0.97
CA ILE A 24 -5.13 7.66 2.23
C ILE A 24 -5.37 8.79 3.25
N CYS A 25 -6.23 8.55 4.23
CA CYS A 25 -6.53 9.40 5.39
C CYS A 25 -5.89 8.83 6.66
N PRO A 26 -4.65 9.22 7.02
CA PRO A 26 -4.04 8.79 8.29
C PRO A 26 -4.95 9.17 9.47
N LYS A 27 -5.23 8.23 10.37
CA LYS A 27 -6.14 8.44 11.51
C LYS A 27 -5.54 9.21 12.70
N GLU A 28 -4.22 9.34 12.78
CA GLU A 28 -3.53 9.94 13.93
C GLU A 28 -3.07 11.38 13.69
N LYS A 29 -2.93 12.13 14.79
CA LYS A 29 -2.68 13.58 14.83
C LYS A 29 -1.41 14.02 14.08
N ASP A 30 -0.46 13.11 13.84
CA ASP A 30 0.88 13.42 13.34
C ASP A 30 1.24 12.74 12.00
N GLY A 31 0.26 12.18 11.28
CA GLY A 31 0.48 11.58 9.94
C GLY A 31 0.89 10.10 9.96
N TYR A 32 1.44 9.62 8.84
CA TYR A 32 1.72 8.20 8.59
C TYR A 32 2.68 7.60 9.63
N TYR A 33 2.30 6.49 10.27
CA TYR A 33 3.22 5.70 11.10
C TYR A 33 4.13 4.87 10.19
N LEU A 34 5.32 5.38 9.86
CA LEU A 34 6.42 4.54 9.37
C LEU A 34 7.21 4.05 10.57
N GLN A 35 7.20 2.74 10.83
CA GLN A 35 8.07 2.13 11.82
C GLN A 35 9.52 2.50 11.52
N SER A 36 10.26 2.92 12.54
CA SER A 36 11.72 3.12 12.48
C SER A 36 12.37 1.87 11.86
N CYS A 37 13.01 2.05 10.70
CA CYS A 37 13.62 0.97 9.95
C CYS A 37 15.11 0.90 10.25
N LYS A 38 15.62 -0.33 10.44
CA LYS A 38 17.05 -0.60 10.54
C LYS A 38 17.52 -1.20 9.23
N LEU A 39 18.59 -0.66 8.67
CA LEU A 39 19.29 -1.27 7.55
C LEU A 39 20.42 -2.12 8.09
N VAL A 40 20.35 -3.42 7.82
CA VAL A 40 21.40 -4.38 8.17
C VAL A 40 22.13 -4.77 6.89
N ILE A 41 23.45 -4.59 6.88
CA ILE A 41 24.34 -5.05 5.82
C ILE A 41 25.24 -6.11 6.42
N TRP A 42 25.06 -7.35 5.97
CA TRP A 42 25.86 -8.48 6.41
C TRP A 42 26.91 -8.88 5.37
N THR A 43 28.10 -9.20 5.85
CA THR A 43 29.17 -9.81 5.07
C THR A 43 29.76 -10.99 5.88
N PRO A 44 30.51 -11.92 5.26
CA PRO A 44 31.11 -13.03 6.00
C PRO A 44 32.06 -12.61 7.15
N SER A 45 32.54 -11.37 7.14
CA SER A 45 33.52 -10.84 8.10
C SER A 45 32.95 -9.81 9.07
N GLU A 46 31.80 -9.20 8.77
CA GLU A 46 31.19 -8.17 9.60
C GLU A 46 29.70 -7.97 9.29
N ASP A 47 28.97 -7.51 10.30
CA ASP A 47 27.60 -7.05 10.19
C ASP A 47 27.55 -5.56 10.59
N ILE A 48 26.94 -4.75 9.74
CA ILE A 48 26.75 -3.31 9.96
C ILE A 48 25.25 -3.06 10.12
N GLU A 49 24.88 -2.45 11.24
CA GLU A 49 23.52 -2.03 11.52
C GLU A 49 23.44 -0.49 11.51
N LEU A 50 22.55 0.05 10.69
CA LEU A 50 22.30 1.48 10.57
C LEU A 50 20.85 1.78 10.94
N GLU A 51 20.68 2.71 11.87
CA GLU A 51 19.38 3.26 12.19
C GLU A 51 19.01 4.31 11.13
N ILE A 52 17.89 4.09 10.42
CA ILE A 52 17.43 5.05 9.41
C ILE A 52 16.44 6.00 10.07
N PRO A 53 16.79 7.30 10.21
CA PRO A 53 15.88 8.27 10.77
C PRO A 53 14.68 8.48 9.86
N PHE A 54 13.54 8.79 10.46
CA PHE A 54 12.34 9.14 9.71
C PHE A 54 12.57 10.45 8.92
N ASP A 55 12.37 10.39 7.60
CA ASP A 55 12.39 11.55 6.72
C ASP A 55 10.97 11.86 6.24
N LYS A 56 10.36 12.86 6.86
CA LYS A 56 9.01 13.30 6.55
C LYS A 56 8.87 13.78 5.09
N HIS A 57 9.86 14.48 4.55
CA HIS A 57 9.78 15.02 3.19
C HIS A 57 9.80 13.91 2.15
N TYR A 58 10.69 12.93 2.36
CA TYR A 58 10.72 11.72 1.53
C TYR A 58 9.38 10.98 1.61
N THR A 59 8.89 10.73 2.83
CA THR A 59 7.60 10.04 3.04
C THR A 59 6.43 10.74 2.37
N ASP A 60 6.29 12.06 2.57
CA ASP A 60 5.20 12.83 1.96
C ASP A 60 5.25 12.75 0.43
N ALA A 61 6.44 12.83 -0.17
CA ALA A 61 6.62 12.69 -1.61
C ALA A 61 6.24 11.29 -2.12
N GLN A 62 6.61 10.23 -1.40
CA GLN A 62 6.22 8.86 -1.75
C GLN A 62 4.71 8.63 -1.63
N VAL A 63 4.09 9.15 -0.56
CA VAL A 63 2.65 9.11 -0.37
C VAL A 63 1.93 9.84 -1.50
N GLN A 64 2.38 11.03 -1.86
CA GLN A 64 1.80 11.80 -2.96
C GLN A 64 1.92 11.03 -4.28
N HIS A 65 3.06 10.38 -4.53
CA HIS A 65 3.23 9.53 -5.71
C HIS A 65 2.25 8.34 -5.71
N LEU A 66 2.12 7.64 -4.58
CA LEU A 66 1.17 6.54 -4.42
C LEU A 66 -0.27 7.00 -4.68
N GLN A 67 -0.67 8.14 -4.12
CA GLN A 67 -2.00 8.70 -4.34
C GLN A 67 -2.21 9.05 -5.82
N ASN A 68 -1.31 9.84 -6.41
CA ASN A 68 -1.50 10.37 -7.76
C ASN A 68 -1.39 9.31 -8.85
N PHE A 69 -0.52 8.32 -8.71
CA PHE A 69 -0.29 7.33 -9.76
C PHE A 69 -0.94 6.00 -9.43
N PHE A 70 -0.65 5.43 -8.25
CA PHE A 70 -1.09 4.09 -7.92
C PHE A 70 -2.60 4.04 -7.69
N PHE A 71 -3.13 4.85 -6.76
CA PHE A 71 -4.55 4.79 -6.40
C PHE A 71 -5.49 5.42 -7.43
N VAL A 72 -5.05 6.47 -8.13
CA VAL A 72 -5.89 7.15 -9.13
C VAL A 72 -5.84 6.47 -10.49
N HIS A 73 -4.70 5.93 -10.91
CA HIS A 73 -4.54 5.39 -12.27
C HIS A 73 -4.33 3.87 -12.32
N MET A 74 -3.40 3.34 -11.54
CA MET A 74 -3.02 1.92 -11.65
C MET A 74 -4.07 0.98 -11.06
N LEU A 75 -4.54 1.27 -9.84
CA LEU A 75 -5.45 0.41 -9.10
C LEU A 75 -6.80 0.22 -9.80
N PRO A 76 -7.47 1.29 -10.30
CA PRO A 76 -8.73 1.13 -11.02
C PRO A 76 -8.55 0.30 -12.29
N ARG A 77 -7.47 0.55 -13.05
CA ARG A 77 -7.17 -0.23 -14.26
C ARG A 77 -6.91 -1.70 -13.95
N LEU A 78 -6.17 -2.01 -12.88
CA LEU A 78 -5.96 -3.40 -12.45
C LEU A 78 -7.28 -4.07 -12.05
N ALA A 79 -8.20 -3.32 -11.42
CA ALA A 79 -9.53 -3.82 -11.09
C ALA A 79 -10.34 -4.15 -12.35
N ASP A 80 -10.33 -3.24 -13.33
CA ASP A 80 -11.01 -3.41 -14.62
C ASP A 80 -10.41 -4.60 -15.40
N ASP A 81 -9.09 -4.67 -15.51
CA ASP A 81 -8.40 -5.75 -16.23
C ASP A 81 -8.60 -7.13 -15.55
N PHE A 82 -8.74 -7.16 -14.22
CA PHE A 82 -9.14 -8.38 -13.51
C PHE A 82 -10.61 -8.76 -13.79
N ALA A 83 -11.53 -7.80 -13.77
CA ALA A 83 -12.94 -8.03 -14.08
C ALA A 83 -13.14 -8.53 -15.52
N ASP A 84 -12.37 -7.97 -16.46
CA ASP A 84 -12.32 -8.37 -17.87
C ASP A 84 -11.57 -9.69 -18.11
N LYS A 85 -11.05 -10.33 -17.06
CA LYS A 85 -10.26 -11.58 -17.12
C LYS A 85 -8.98 -11.47 -17.97
N LYS A 86 -8.44 -10.26 -18.14
CA LYS A 86 -7.13 -10.03 -18.78
C LYS A 86 -5.97 -10.35 -17.85
N ILE A 87 -6.23 -10.27 -16.54
CA ILE A 87 -5.26 -10.60 -15.49
C ILE A 87 -5.85 -11.73 -14.63
N HIS A 88 -5.03 -12.72 -14.31
CA HIS A 88 -5.39 -13.81 -13.40
C HIS A 88 -4.62 -13.66 -12.09
N LEU A 89 -5.36 -13.68 -10.97
CA LEU A 89 -4.76 -13.77 -9.65
C LEU A 89 -4.38 -15.22 -9.36
N CYS A 90 -3.28 -15.42 -8.63
CA CYS A 90 -2.85 -16.78 -8.31
C CYS A 90 -3.86 -17.46 -7.35
N PRO A 91 -4.04 -18.80 -7.44
CA PRO A 91 -4.99 -19.51 -6.60
C PRO A 91 -4.77 -19.31 -5.10
N THR A 92 -3.51 -19.23 -4.66
CA THR A 92 -3.13 -18.98 -3.26
C THR A 92 -3.65 -17.64 -2.76
N TYR A 93 -3.57 -16.60 -3.58
CA TYR A 93 -4.08 -15.26 -3.23
C TYR A 93 -5.60 -15.23 -3.18
N LEU A 94 -6.27 -15.95 -4.09
CA LEU A 94 -7.73 -16.07 -4.11
C LEU A 94 -8.28 -16.78 -2.85
N GLN A 95 -7.53 -17.75 -2.31
CA GLN A 95 -7.91 -18.43 -1.07
C GLN A 95 -7.99 -17.49 0.14
N MET A 96 -7.18 -16.42 0.16
CA MET A 96 -7.17 -15.43 1.25
C MET A 96 -8.46 -14.59 1.32
N PHE A 97 -9.26 -14.52 0.25
CA PHE A 97 -10.55 -13.81 0.24
C PHE A 97 -11.73 -14.67 0.72
N ASN A 98 -11.53 -15.98 0.80
CA ASN A 98 -12.56 -16.95 1.19
C ASN A 98 -12.38 -17.46 2.64
N ALA A 99 -11.33 -17.02 3.32
CA ALA A 99 -11.10 -17.21 4.75
C ALA A 99 -11.65 -16.01 5.54
#